data_AF-A0A1F5BP09-F1
#
_entry.id   AF-A0A1F5BP09-F1
#
_cell.length_a   1.000
_cell.length_b   1.000
_cell.length_c   1.000
_cell.angle_alpha   90.00
_cell.angle_beta   90.00
_cell.angle_gamma   90.00
#
_symmetry.space_group_name_H-M   'P 1'
#
loop_
_entity.id
_entity.type
_entity.pdbx_description
1 polymer ?
#
loop_
_entity_poly.entity_id
_entity_poly.type
_entity_poly.pdbx_seq_one_letter_code
_entity_poly.pdbx_strand_id
1 'polypeptide(L)'
;MLNNWLDIVLLVIIVVSFILGLIKGLLRMIIGIAAVVAGLIIAAIYYRPFSRVFGRLFASEVWTHLVAFVVIFIAVLIVGALISFLLSKLVKGPLRFIDRVLGGVLGLVEGILICGVLVIAQLAFPVDKQALMRSSIAPYCYWLTKGMVQVIPQELKEKFRETYKEIVAAPREHGEKI
;
A
#
# COMPACT_ATOMS: atom_id res chain seq x y z
N MET A 1 10.23 -15.01 12.91
CA MET A 1 9.77 -14.17 14.04
C MET A 1 9.65 -12.73 13.55
N LEU A 2 8.55 -12.03 13.84
CA LEU A 2 8.32 -10.62 13.47
C LEU A 2 9.36 -9.74 14.18
N ASN A 3 10.52 -9.49 13.56
CA ASN A 3 11.65 -8.83 14.23
C ASN A 3 12.02 -7.48 13.60
N ASN A 4 11.09 -6.90 12.83
CA ASN A 4 11.29 -5.64 12.12
C ASN A 4 10.07 -4.72 12.29
N TRP A 5 10.33 -3.42 12.46
CA TRP A 5 9.30 -2.40 12.66
C TRP A 5 8.31 -2.34 11.48
N LEU A 6 8.79 -2.61 10.27
CA LEU A 6 7.97 -2.67 9.06
C LEU A 6 6.93 -3.80 9.13
N ASP A 7 7.31 -4.98 9.64
CA ASP A 7 6.40 -6.13 9.72
C ASP A 7 5.25 -5.87 10.71
N ILE A 8 5.53 -5.16 11.82
CA ILE A 8 4.51 -4.77 12.80
C ILE A 8 3.52 -3.79 12.17
N VAL A 9 4.01 -2.78 11.44
CA VAL A 9 3.16 -1.79 10.76
C VAL A 9 2.25 -2.47 9.73
N LEU A 10 2.80 -3.37 8.90
CA LEU A 10 2.03 -4.09 7.89
C LEU A 10 0.96 -4.99 8.54
N LEU A 11 1.30 -5.72 9.60
CA LEU A 11 0.35 -6.56 10.33
C LEU A 11 -0.80 -5.71 10.89
N VAL A 12 -0.48 -4.57 11.53
CA VAL A 12 -1.48 -3.66 12.08
C VAL A 12 -2.40 -3.15 10.98
N ILE A 13 -1.87 -2.76 9.82
CA ILE A 13 -2.67 -2.30 8.69
C ILE A 13 -3.62 -3.39 8.21
N ILE A 14 -3.16 -4.64 8.07
CA ILE A 14 -4.00 -5.77 7.63
C ILE A 14 -5.13 -6.03 8.63
N VAL A 15 -4.81 -6.11 9.93
CA VAL A 15 -5.80 -6.38 10.99
C VAL A 15 -6.82 -5.25 11.08
N VAL A 16 -6.37 -3.99 11.05
CA VAL A 16 -7.25 -2.83 11.07
C VAL A 16 -8.12 -2.80 9.81
N SER A 17 -7.58 -3.08 8.64
CA SER A 17 -8.34 -3.10 7.38
C SER A 17 -9.41 -4.20 7.37
N PHE A 18 -9.09 -5.38 7.92
CA PHE A 18 -10.07 -6.46 8.11
C PHE A 18 -11.23 -6.03 9.01
N ILE A 19 -10.92 -5.49 10.19
CA ILE A 19 -11.94 -5.01 11.14
C ILE A 19 -12.78 -3.89 10.53
N LEU A 20 -12.13 -2.92 9.87
CA LEU A 20 -12.81 -1.83 9.18
C LEU A 20 -13.69 -2.35 8.04
N GLY A 21 -13.28 -3.40 7.32
CA GLY A 21 -14.08 -4.03 6.27
C GLY A 21 -15.36 -4.66 6.81
N LEU A 22 -15.27 -5.37 7.95
CA LEU A 22 -16.43 -5.94 8.64
C LEU A 22 -17.45 -4.86 9.08
N ILE A 23 -16.96 -3.66 9.41
CA ILE A 23 -17.80 -2.53 9.87
C ILE A 23 -18.38 -1.75 8.67
N LYS A 24 -17.57 -1.51 7.63
CA LYS A 24 -17.91 -0.64 6.49
C LYS A 24 -18.93 -1.29 5.54
N GLY A 25 -18.90 -2.62 5.36
CA GLY A 25 -19.77 -3.33 4.40
C GLY A 25 -19.21 -3.32 2.96
N LEU A 26 -19.77 -4.14 2.08
CA LEU A 26 -19.22 -4.46 0.75
C LEU A 26 -19.04 -3.23 -0.14
N LEU A 27 -20.08 -2.39 -0.24
CA LEU A 27 -20.09 -1.25 -1.18
C LEU A 27 -18.98 -0.25 -0.88
N ARG A 28 -18.77 0.06 0.41
CA ARG A 28 -17.71 0.96 0.84
C ARG A 28 -16.32 0.37 0.58
N MET A 29 -16.20 -0.94 0.69
CA MET A 29 -14.97 -1.67 0.47
C MET A 29 -14.54 -1.67 -1.01
N ILE A 30 -15.49 -1.81 -1.94
CA ILE A 30 -15.21 -1.70 -3.39
C ILE A 30 -14.66 -0.32 -3.73
N ILE A 31 -15.26 0.73 -3.16
CA ILE A 31 -14.81 2.11 -3.37
C ILE A 31 -13.45 2.35 -2.72
N GLY A 32 -13.18 1.76 -1.54
CA GLY A 32 -11.88 1.83 -0.89
C GLY A 32 -10.78 1.16 -1.71
N ILE A 33 -11.04 -0.04 -2.26
CA ILE A 33 -10.12 -0.71 -3.21
C ILE A 33 -9.86 0.17 -4.44
N ALA A 34 -10.91 0.76 -5.02
CA ALA A 34 -10.75 1.69 -6.15
C ALA A 34 -9.92 2.92 -5.76
N ALA A 35 -10.11 3.45 -4.54
CA ALA A 35 -9.34 4.57 -4.01
C ALA A 35 -7.86 4.20 -3.76
N VAL A 36 -7.57 2.97 -3.35
CA VAL A 36 -6.19 2.47 -3.24
C VAL A 36 -5.53 2.43 -4.61
N VAL A 37 -6.19 1.88 -5.62
CA VAL A 37 -5.63 1.81 -6.98
C VAL A 37 -5.46 3.21 -7.58
N ALA A 38 -6.49 4.07 -7.49
CA ALA A 38 -6.42 5.45 -7.95
C ALA A 38 -5.35 6.24 -7.19
N GLY A 39 -5.27 6.06 -5.87
CA GLY A 39 -4.27 6.69 -5.02
C GLY A 39 -2.86 6.31 -5.41
N LEU A 40 -2.62 5.03 -5.71
CA LEU A 40 -1.33 4.54 -6.20
C LEU A 40 -0.94 5.24 -7.51
N ILE A 41 -1.86 5.32 -8.48
CA ILE A 41 -1.59 5.95 -9.78
C ILE A 41 -1.37 7.47 -9.64
N ILE A 42 -2.21 8.15 -8.85
CA ILE A 42 -2.11 9.60 -8.65
C ILE A 42 -0.82 9.92 -7.88
N ALA A 43 -0.52 9.20 -6.80
CA ALA A 43 0.74 9.36 -6.07
C ALA A 43 1.94 9.10 -6.98
N ALA A 44 1.89 8.06 -7.82
CA ALA A 44 2.92 7.71 -8.78
C ALA A 44 3.22 8.81 -9.81
N ILE A 45 2.20 9.53 -10.27
CA ILE A 45 2.35 10.59 -11.27
C ILE A 45 2.75 11.92 -10.60
N TYR A 46 2.17 12.23 -9.44
CA TYR A 46 2.27 13.56 -8.84
C TYR A 46 3.32 13.69 -7.72
N TYR A 47 3.99 12.61 -7.28
CA TYR A 47 4.99 12.72 -6.21
C TYR A 47 6.15 13.68 -6.55
N ARG A 48 6.64 13.69 -7.80
CA ARG A 48 7.76 14.57 -8.21
C ARG A 48 7.41 16.07 -8.20
N PRO A 49 6.30 16.53 -8.81
CA PRO A 49 5.95 17.95 -8.72
C PRO A 49 5.59 18.35 -7.30
N PHE A 50 4.98 17.46 -6.51
CA PHE A 50 4.58 17.74 -5.14
C PHE A 50 5.74 17.72 -4.14
N SER A 51 6.81 16.98 -4.40
CA SER A 51 8.01 16.94 -3.55
C SER A 51 8.68 18.32 -3.41
N ARG A 52 8.51 19.22 -4.39
CA ARG A 52 9.00 20.62 -4.31
C ARG A 52 8.40 21.41 -3.15
N VAL A 53 7.18 21.09 -2.72
CA VAL A 53 6.54 21.70 -1.54
C VAL A 53 7.29 21.32 -0.26
N PHE A 54 7.85 20.11 -0.20
CA PHE A 54 8.57 19.57 0.95
C PHE A 54 10.09 19.72 0.84
N GLY A 55 10.62 20.22 -0.28
CA GLY A 55 12.06 20.31 -0.54
C GLY A 55 12.87 21.17 0.44
N ARG A 56 12.20 21.96 1.29
CA ARG A 56 12.83 22.72 2.39
C ARG A 56 12.71 22.04 3.77
N LEU A 57 11.87 21.02 3.90
CA LEU A 57 11.60 20.33 5.17
C LEU A 57 12.54 19.14 5.40
N PHE A 58 13.06 18.52 4.34
CA PHE A 58 13.94 17.36 4.45
C PHE A 58 15.22 17.55 3.64
N ALA A 59 16.37 17.22 4.24
CA ALA A 59 17.68 17.35 3.61
C ALA A 59 17.99 16.25 2.56
N SER A 60 17.20 15.17 2.53
CA SER A 60 17.38 14.04 1.62
C SER A 60 16.26 13.98 0.58
N GLU A 61 16.61 13.99 -0.71
CA GLU A 61 15.64 13.87 -1.82
C GLU A 61 14.79 12.60 -1.73
N VAL A 62 15.37 11.50 -1.26
CA VAL A 62 14.66 10.21 -1.13
C VAL A 62 13.52 10.31 -0.13
N TRP A 63 13.77 10.93 1.03
CA TRP A 63 12.75 11.18 2.05
C TRP A 63 11.67 12.13 1.54
N THR A 64 12.04 13.21 0.87
CA THR A 64 11.09 14.18 0.31
C THR A 64 10.14 13.51 -0.69
N HIS A 65 10.65 12.61 -1.53
CA HIS A 65 9.86 11.91 -2.53
C HIS A 65 8.95 10.84 -1.92
N LEU A 66 9.45 10.09 -0.93
CA LEU A 66 8.64 9.12 -0.18
C LEU A 66 7.48 9.81 0.55
N VAL A 67 7.79 10.89 1.28
CA VAL A 67 6.78 11.64 2.04
C VAL A 67 5.73 12.24 1.09
N ALA A 68 6.16 12.83 -0.03
CA ALA A 68 5.24 13.35 -1.04
C ALA A 68 4.31 12.26 -1.58
N PHE A 69 4.86 11.09 -1.91
CA PHE A 69 4.08 9.94 -2.38
C PHE A 69 3.05 9.49 -1.34
N VAL A 70 3.49 9.28 -0.09
CA VAL A 70 2.62 8.80 1.00
C VAL A 70 1.52 9.81 1.31
N VAL A 71 1.83 11.10 1.33
CA VAL A 71 0.84 12.17 1.59
C VAL A 71 -0.23 12.20 0.50
N ILE A 72 0.16 12.13 -0.78
CA ILE A 72 -0.81 12.09 -1.89
C ILE A 72 -1.67 10.83 -1.78
N PHE A 73 -1.05 9.68 -1.53
CA PHE A 73 -1.76 8.42 -1.40
C PHE A 73 -2.83 8.48 -0.29
N ILE A 74 -2.45 8.95 0.90
CA ILE A 74 -3.37 9.12 2.03
C ILE A 74 -4.48 10.12 1.69
N ALA A 75 -4.17 11.23 1.03
CA ALA A 75 -5.17 12.22 0.62
C ALA A 75 -6.24 11.59 -0.29
N VAL A 76 -5.82 10.78 -1.27
CA VAL A 76 -6.76 10.07 -2.16
C VAL A 76 -7.60 9.04 -1.40
N LEU A 77 -7.01 8.30 -0.45
CA LEU A 77 -7.76 7.38 0.40
C LEU A 77 -8.83 8.10 1.24
N ILE A 78 -8.51 9.27 1.80
CA ILE A 78 -9.47 10.08 2.57
C ILE A 78 -10.63 10.53 1.67
N VAL A 79 -10.33 11.02 0.46
CA VAL A 79 -11.37 11.42 -0.51
C VAL A 79 -12.23 10.23 -0.90
N GLY A 80 -11.62 9.08 -1.21
CA GLY A 80 -12.34 7.84 -1.51
C GLY A 80 -13.21 7.36 -0.35
N ALA A 81 -12.71 7.45 0.88
CA ALA A 81 -13.47 7.13 2.08
C ALA A 81 -14.67 8.05 2.25
N LEU A 82 -14.53 9.36 1.99
CA LEU A 82 -15.62 10.33 2.06
C LEU A 82 -16.71 10.03 1.01
N ILE A 83 -16.30 9.76 -0.23
CA ILE A 83 -17.20 9.34 -1.32
C ILE A 83 -17.95 8.06 -0.93
N SER A 84 -17.22 7.07 -0.41
CA SER A 84 -17.79 5.80 0.05
C SER A 84 -18.82 6.00 1.17
N PHE A 85 -18.54 6.91 2.10
CA PHE A 85 -19.45 7.24 3.19
C PHE A 85 -20.74 7.88 2.67
N LEU A 86 -20.64 8.79 1.71
CA LEU A 86 -21.80 9.44 1.10
C LEU A 86 -22.69 8.42 0.35
N LEU A 87 -22.09 7.58 -0.49
CA LEU A 87 -22.80 6.55 -1.25
C LEU A 87 -23.43 5.49 -0.34
N SER A 88 -22.78 5.16 0.78
CA SER A 88 -23.31 4.19 1.74
C SER A 88 -24.62 4.60 2.40
N LYS A 89 -24.95 5.91 2.43
CA LYS A 89 -26.23 6.39 2.96
C LYS A 89 -27.41 6.11 2.02
N LEU A 90 -27.15 5.87 0.73
CA LEU A 90 -28.16 5.64 -0.29
C LEU A 90 -28.60 4.18 -0.38
N VAL A 91 -27.79 3.25 0.14
CA VAL A 91 -28.08 1.81 0.11
C VAL A 91 -28.70 1.40 1.44
N LYS A 92 -30.00 1.09 1.43
CA LYS A 92 -30.72 0.46 2.56
C LYS A 92 -31.26 -0.88 2.10
N GLY A 93 -30.75 -1.98 2.67
CA GLY A 93 -31.16 -3.33 2.30
C GLY A 93 -31.17 -4.29 3.49
N PRO A 94 -32.04 -5.32 3.47
CA PRO A 94 -32.24 -6.26 4.59
C PRO A 94 -31.10 -7.28 4.78
N LEU A 95 -30.15 -7.41 3.84
CA LEU A 95 -29.04 -8.38 3.88
C LEU A 95 -27.77 -7.86 4.60
N ARG A 96 -27.96 -7.15 5.72
CA ARG A 96 -26.88 -6.43 6.44
C ARG A 96 -25.77 -7.35 6.98
N PHE A 97 -26.06 -8.63 7.22
CA PHE A 97 -25.06 -9.58 7.73
C PHE A 97 -24.09 -10.06 6.63
N ILE A 98 -24.63 -10.48 5.47
CA ILE A 98 -23.82 -10.91 4.31
C ILE A 98 -22.97 -9.75 3.78
N ASP A 99 -23.53 -8.54 3.73
CA ASP A 99 -22.81 -7.31 3.35
C ASP A 99 -21.58 -7.05 4.24
N ARG A 100 -21.67 -7.33 5.55
CA ARG A 100 -20.56 -7.17 6.49
C ARG A 100 -19.49 -8.25 6.34
N VAL A 101 -19.89 -9.52 6.18
CA VAL A 101 -18.93 -10.63 6.01
C VAL A 101 -18.13 -10.45 4.72
N LEU A 102 -18.80 -10.13 3.61
CA LEU A 102 -18.11 -9.82 2.36
C LEU A 102 -17.27 -8.55 2.45
N GLY A 103 -17.74 -7.54 3.19
CA GLY A 103 -16.96 -6.36 3.56
C GLY A 103 -15.68 -6.72 4.30
N GLY A 104 -15.68 -7.69 5.21
CA GLY A 104 -14.48 -8.18 5.90
C GLY A 104 -13.49 -8.87 4.96
N VAL A 105 -13.95 -9.72 4.05
CA VAL A 105 -13.09 -10.37 3.05
C VAL A 105 -12.43 -9.33 2.15
N LEU A 106 -13.22 -8.38 1.63
CA LEU A 106 -12.66 -7.26 0.86
C LEU A 106 -11.78 -6.35 1.75
N GLY A 107 -12.07 -6.27 3.06
CA GLY A 107 -11.26 -5.75 4.17
C GLY A 107 -9.80 -6.16 4.07
N LEU A 108 -9.60 -7.48 4.01
CA LEU A 108 -8.28 -8.08 3.86
C LEU A 108 -7.66 -7.70 2.53
N VAL A 109 -8.40 -7.79 1.43
CA VAL A 109 -7.88 -7.45 0.09
C VAL A 109 -7.39 -6.01 0.04
N GLU A 110 -8.17 -5.04 0.52
CA GLU A 110 -7.75 -3.63 0.58
C GLU A 110 -6.51 -3.45 1.48
N GLY A 111 -6.49 -4.08 2.66
CA GLY A 111 -5.34 -4.00 3.56
C GLY A 111 -4.05 -4.54 2.92
N ILE A 112 -4.15 -5.65 2.20
CA ILE A 112 -3.03 -6.25 1.46
C ILE A 112 -2.61 -5.33 0.30
N LEU A 113 -3.56 -4.71 -0.42
CA LEU A 113 -3.26 -3.74 -1.48
C LEU A 113 -2.52 -2.51 -0.93
N ILE A 114 -2.98 -1.94 0.18
CA ILE A 114 -2.31 -0.82 0.87
C ILE A 114 -0.88 -1.22 1.26
N CYS A 115 -0.71 -2.41 1.85
CA CYS A 115 0.61 -2.94 2.18
C CYS A 115 1.52 -3.03 0.96
N GLY A 116 1.01 -3.56 -0.17
CA GLY A 116 1.79 -3.66 -1.40
C GLY A 116 2.14 -2.29 -1.99
N VAL A 117 1.27 -1.28 -1.87
CA VAL A 117 1.59 0.11 -2.25
C VAL A 117 2.74 0.66 -1.41
N LEU A 118 2.72 0.43 -0.09
CA LEU A 118 3.81 0.87 0.80
C LEU A 118 5.12 0.16 0.48
N VAL A 119 5.09 -1.14 0.16
CA VAL A 119 6.27 -1.89 -0.29
C VAL A 119 6.81 -1.33 -1.61
N ILE A 120 5.94 -1.02 -2.58
CA ILE A 120 6.35 -0.37 -3.84
C ILE A 120 6.97 1.00 -3.58
N ALA A 121 6.38 1.80 -2.69
CA ALA A 121 6.94 3.10 -2.31
C ALA A 121 8.34 2.95 -1.72
N GLN A 122 8.55 1.99 -0.82
CA GLN A 122 9.86 1.73 -0.21
C GLN A 122 10.88 1.17 -1.22
N LEU A 123 10.44 0.36 -2.19
CA LEU A 123 11.29 -0.10 -3.29
C LEU A 123 11.67 1.04 -4.25
N ALA A 124 10.74 1.92 -4.57
CA ALA A 124 10.96 3.04 -5.48
C ALA A 124 11.78 4.17 -4.84
N PHE A 125 11.72 4.29 -3.52
CA PHE A 125 12.46 5.26 -2.71
C PHE A 125 13.17 4.50 -1.58
N PRO A 126 14.35 3.91 -1.84
CA PRO A 126 15.06 3.11 -0.86
C PRO A 126 15.61 4.01 0.26
N VAL A 127 14.76 4.33 1.24
CA VAL A 127 15.11 5.10 2.43
C VAL A 127 15.99 4.27 3.37
N ASP A 128 15.72 2.96 3.45
CA ASP A 128 16.50 1.99 4.23
C ASP A 128 16.46 0.62 3.55
N LYS A 129 17.53 0.29 2.79
CA LYS A 129 17.65 -1.00 2.07
C LYS A 129 17.74 -2.19 3.05
N GLN A 130 18.25 -2.00 4.28
CA GLN A 130 18.42 -3.09 5.25
C GLN A 130 17.10 -3.49 5.90
N ALA A 131 16.19 -2.53 6.15
CA ALA A 131 14.84 -2.80 6.63
C ALA A 131 14.00 -3.62 5.63
N LEU A 132 14.20 -3.41 4.33
CA LEU A 132 13.57 -4.20 3.26
C LEU A 132 14.10 -5.63 3.18
N MET A 133 15.43 -5.81 3.31
CA MET A 133 16.06 -7.13 3.20
C MET A 133 15.81 -8.04 4.41
N ARG A 134 15.54 -7.49 5.60
CA ARG A 134 15.23 -8.25 6.83
C ARG A 134 13.76 -8.60 7.04
N SER A 135 12.83 -8.07 6.24
CA SER A 135 11.39 -8.30 6.43
C SER A 135 10.96 -9.68 5.91
N SER A 136 10.30 -10.48 6.75
CA SER A 136 9.73 -11.78 6.35
C SER A 136 8.42 -11.64 5.56
N ILE A 137 7.74 -10.48 5.65
CA ILE A 137 6.44 -10.24 5.00
C ILE A 137 6.60 -9.69 3.59
N ALA A 138 7.70 -8.96 3.34
CA ALA A 138 8.05 -8.45 2.02
C ALA A 138 7.89 -9.51 0.91
N PRO A 139 8.53 -10.72 0.95
CA PRO A 139 8.40 -11.80 -0.04
C PRO A 139 6.94 -12.14 -0.43
N TYR A 140 6.02 -12.18 0.53
CA TYR A 140 4.61 -12.52 0.28
C TYR A 140 3.82 -11.38 -0.35
N CYS A 141 4.14 -10.14 0.01
CA CYS A 141 3.57 -8.95 -0.65
C CYS A 141 4.05 -8.82 -2.11
N TYR A 142 5.22 -9.36 -2.48
CA TYR A 142 5.75 -9.25 -3.85
C TYR A 142 4.88 -9.94 -4.91
N TRP A 143 4.24 -11.08 -4.62
CA TRP A 143 3.36 -11.74 -5.59
C TRP A 143 2.17 -10.82 -5.95
N LEU A 144 1.64 -10.09 -4.97
CA LEU A 144 0.61 -9.07 -5.19
C LEU A 144 1.14 -7.85 -5.95
N THR A 145 2.36 -7.39 -5.64
CA THR A 145 2.96 -6.26 -6.37
C THR A 145 3.11 -6.56 -7.85
N LYS A 146 3.39 -7.81 -8.26
CA LYS A 146 3.51 -8.18 -9.69
C LYS A 146 2.20 -7.95 -10.46
N GLY A 147 1.05 -8.21 -9.82
CA GLY A 147 -0.27 -7.90 -10.38
C GLY A 147 -0.54 -6.39 -10.42
N MET A 148 -0.27 -5.68 -9.33
CA MET A 148 -0.47 -4.23 -9.25
C MET A 148 0.45 -3.45 -10.20
N VAL A 149 1.69 -3.92 -10.40
CA VAL A 149 2.70 -3.30 -11.26
C VAL A 149 2.16 -3.13 -12.68
N GLN A 150 1.29 -4.01 -13.20
CA GLN A 150 0.71 -3.81 -14.53
C GLN A 150 -0.07 -2.50 -14.66
N VAL A 151 -0.71 -2.07 -13.58
CA VAL A 151 -1.56 -0.87 -13.49
C VAL A 151 -0.74 0.41 -13.30
N ILE A 152 0.53 0.31 -12.90
CA ILE A 152 1.42 1.45 -12.58
C ILE A 152 2.09 2.02 -13.85
N PRO A 153 2.34 3.33 -13.93
CA PRO A 153 3.13 3.95 -15.01
C PRO A 153 4.56 3.40 -15.15
N GLN A 154 5.11 3.44 -16.37
CA GLN A 154 6.41 2.84 -16.77
C GLN A 154 7.57 3.24 -15.84
N GLU A 155 7.63 4.50 -15.40
CA GLU A 155 8.73 5.00 -14.56
C GLU A 155 8.87 4.25 -13.21
N LEU A 156 7.75 3.94 -12.56
CA LEU A 156 7.76 3.17 -11.31
C LEU A 156 7.98 1.68 -11.57
N LYS A 157 7.60 1.17 -12.75
CA LYS A 157 7.93 -0.19 -13.17
C LYS A 157 9.44 -0.39 -13.30
N GLU A 158 10.15 0.59 -13.82
CA GLU A 158 11.62 0.54 -13.99
C GLU A 158 12.33 0.57 -12.64
N LYS A 159 12.02 1.54 -11.78
CA LYS A 159 12.57 1.59 -10.41
C LYS A 159 12.27 0.35 -9.58
N PHE A 160 11.06 -0.20 -9.72
CA PHE A 160 10.68 -1.46 -9.09
C PHE A 160 11.52 -2.62 -9.64
N ARG A 161 11.71 -2.71 -10.97
CA ARG A 161 12.47 -3.80 -11.62
C ARG A 161 13.95 -3.75 -11.27
N GLU A 162 14.55 -2.56 -11.20
CA GLU A 162 15.95 -2.38 -10.80
C GLU A 162 16.19 -2.82 -9.36
N THR A 163 15.40 -2.29 -8.42
CA THR A 163 15.51 -2.65 -6.99
C THR A 163 15.15 -4.13 -6.75
N TYR A 164 14.19 -4.68 -7.51
CA TYR A 164 13.86 -6.11 -7.48
C TYR A 164 15.04 -6.97 -7.92
N LYS A 165 15.72 -6.62 -9.02
CA LYS A 165 16.91 -7.34 -9.47
C LYS A 165 18.01 -7.27 -8.43
N GLU A 166 18.24 -6.12 -7.79
CA GLU A 166 19.23 -6.01 -6.71
C GLU A 166 18.92 -6.92 -5.52
N ILE A 167 17.67 -6.93 -5.03
CA ILE A 167 17.29 -7.70 -3.83
C ILE A 167 17.21 -9.21 -4.09
N VAL A 168 16.82 -9.61 -5.31
CA VAL A 168 16.70 -11.04 -5.68
C VAL A 168 18.01 -11.63 -6.20
N ALA A 169 18.85 -10.83 -6.87
CA ALA A 169 20.18 -11.26 -7.32
C ALA A 169 21.26 -11.12 -6.24
N ALA A 170 21.01 -10.36 -5.16
CA ALA A 170 21.86 -10.39 -3.98
C ALA A 170 21.86 -11.82 -3.39
N PRO A 171 23.03 -12.48 -3.26
CA PRO A 171 23.12 -13.74 -2.55
C PRO A 171 22.54 -13.54 -1.16
N ARG A 172 21.50 -14.29 -0.81
CA ARG A 172 20.99 -14.31 0.56
C ARG A 172 22.05 -14.96 1.45
N GLU A 173 23.01 -14.18 1.92
CA GLU A 173 23.90 -14.58 3.00
C GLU A 173 23.14 -14.59 4.33
N HIS A 174 22.22 -15.55 4.47
CA HIS A 174 22.00 -16.31 5.69
C HIS A 174 20.92 -17.35 5.40
N GLY A 175 21.37 -18.58 5.18
CA GLY A 175 20.55 -19.72 5.55
C GLY A 175 20.55 -19.85 7.07
N GLU A 176 19.41 -20.18 7.66
CA GLU A 176 19.35 -21.41 8.46
C GLU A 176 17.91 -21.93 8.53
N LYS A 177 17.76 -23.12 7.94
CA LYS A 177 16.87 -24.24 8.26
C LYS A 177 15.48 -23.95 8.83
N ILE A 178 14.46 -24.43 8.11
CA ILE A 178 13.39 -25.24 8.72
C ILE A 178 13.53 -26.64 8.12
#